data_AF-A0A0H4QIZ1-F1
#
_entry.id   AF-A0A0H4QIZ1-F1
#
_cell.length_a   1.000
_cell.length_b   1.000
_cell.length_c   1.000
_cell.angle_alpha   90.00
_cell.angle_beta   90.00
_cell.angle_gamma   90.00
#
_symmetry.space_group_name_H-M   'P 1'
#
loop_
_entity.id
_entity.type
_entity.pdbx_description
1 polymer ?
#
loop_
_entity_poly.entity_id
_entity_poly.type
_entity_poly.pdbx_seq_one_letter_code
_entity_poly.pdbx_strand_id
1 'polypeptide(L)'
;MTNLNEKQSINLTKNNFLTVYPEFLHRFSHMSIDMQDFIIADKTIINLYATREENDPLDIAFDKKNDAKVEDQVNNLIEQFNEVH
;
A
#
# COMPACT_ATOMS: atom_id res chain seq x y z
N MET A 1 -9.67 -20.68 -24.54
CA MET A 1 -8.39 -20.21 -23.97
C MET A 1 -8.62 -18.79 -23.50
N THR A 2 -9.00 -18.62 -22.23
CA THR A 2 -9.27 -17.29 -21.68
C THR A 2 -7.93 -16.66 -21.33
N ASN A 3 -7.55 -15.62 -22.07
CA ASN A 3 -6.35 -14.84 -21.79
C ASN A 3 -6.49 -14.18 -20.41
N LEU A 4 -5.81 -14.73 -19.41
CA LEU A 4 -5.62 -14.13 -18.08
C LEU A 4 -4.53 -13.03 -18.12
N ASN A 5 -4.42 -12.31 -19.23
CA ASN A 5 -3.45 -11.24 -19.44
C ASN A 5 -4.17 -9.90 -19.39
N GLU A 6 -4.54 -9.50 -18.18
CA GLU A 6 -4.76 -8.10 -17.80
C GLU A 6 -5.01 -8.13 -16.29
N LYS A 7 -4.00 -8.53 -15.51
CA LYS A 7 -3.90 -8.03 -14.14
C LYS A 7 -3.86 -6.52 -14.30
N GLN A 8 -5.00 -5.87 -14.10
CA GLN A 8 -5.14 -4.44 -14.13
C GLN A 8 -3.95 -3.89 -13.35
N SER A 9 -3.15 -3.05 -14.01
CA SER A 9 -2.07 -2.36 -13.32
C SER A 9 -2.76 -1.49 -12.29
N ILE A 10 -2.91 -2.01 -11.06
CA ILE A 10 -3.58 -1.29 -9.99
C ILE A 10 -2.73 -0.08 -9.75
N ASN A 11 -3.21 1.07 -10.23
CA ASN A 11 -2.57 2.33 -9.99
C ASN A 11 -2.93 2.70 -8.55
N LEU A 12 -2.13 2.18 -7.62
CA LEU A 12 -2.30 2.46 -6.21
C LEU A 12 -2.06 3.94 -6.01
N THR A 13 -3.10 4.66 -5.60
CA THR A 13 -2.97 6.05 -5.19
C THR A 13 -2.82 6.12 -3.68
N LYS A 14 -2.17 7.17 -3.19
CA LYS A 14 -2.10 7.46 -1.75
C LYS A 14 -3.48 7.45 -1.10
N ASN A 15 -4.49 8.02 -1.76
CA ASN A 15 -5.84 8.08 -1.23
C ASN A 15 -6.45 6.69 -1.09
N ASN A 16 -6.28 5.82 -2.08
CA ASN A 16 -6.78 4.44 -2.00
C ASN A 16 -6.05 3.65 -0.91
N PHE A 17 -4.72 3.79 -0.82
CA PHE A 17 -3.93 3.15 0.23
C PHE A 17 -4.38 3.59 1.63
N LEU A 18 -4.50 4.89 1.87
CA LEU A 18 -4.88 5.43 3.19
C LEU A 18 -6.34 5.18 3.55
N THR A 19 -7.21 4.92 2.56
CA THR A 19 -8.60 4.49 2.80
C THR A 19 -8.63 3.06 3.36
N VAL A 20 -7.77 2.19 2.84
CA VAL A 20 -7.68 0.78 3.29
C VAL A 20 -6.85 0.63 4.56
N TYR A 21 -5.83 1.48 4.72
CA TYR A 21 -4.90 1.45 5.84
C TYR A 21 -4.79 2.83 6.53
N PRO A 22 -5.85 3.25 7.25
CA PRO A 22 -5.93 4.59 7.87
C PRO A 22 -4.87 4.82 8.96
N GLU A 23 -4.32 3.77 9.56
CA GLU A 23 -3.26 3.88 10.57
C GLU A 23 -1.97 4.51 9.99
N PHE A 24 -1.73 4.37 8.68
CA PHE A 24 -0.60 5.04 8.02
C PHE A 24 -0.85 6.54 7.78
N LEU A 25 -2.08 7.05 7.97
CA LEU A 25 -2.37 8.48 7.79
C LEU A 25 -1.47 9.35 8.67
N HIS A 26 -1.34 8.99 9.95
CA HIS A 26 -0.48 9.71 10.88
C HIS A 26 1.00 9.58 10.46
N ARG A 27 1.44 8.38 10.05
CA ARG A 27 2.82 8.14 9.60
C ARG A 27 3.16 8.97 8.36
N PHE A 28 2.31 8.94 7.34
CA PHE A 28 2.48 9.69 6.09
C PHE A 28 2.48 11.21 6.34
N SER A 29 1.75 11.70 7.35
CA SER A 29 1.77 13.14 7.69
C SER A 29 3.14 13.66 8.15
N HIS A 30 4.01 12.77 8.66
CA HIS A 30 5.38 13.09 9.05
C HIS A 30 6.42 12.81 7.94
N MET A 31 6.00 12.23 6.81
CA MET A 31 6.90 11.87 5.70
C MET A 31 6.93 12.96 4.63
N SER A 32 8.08 13.13 3.97
CA SER A 32 8.18 13.94 2.75
C SER A 32 7.31 13.36 1.62
N ILE A 33 6.92 14.21 0.66
CA ILE A 33 6.14 13.78 -0.51
C ILE A 33 6.91 12.70 -1.29
N ASP A 34 8.22 12.87 -1.46
CA ASP A 34 9.07 11.90 -2.17
C ASP A 34 9.09 10.53 -1.51
N MET A 35 9.12 10.47 -0.17
CA MET A 35 9.06 9.21 0.58
C MET A 35 7.67 8.57 0.46
N GLN A 36 6.60 9.37 0.53
CA GLN A 36 5.24 8.86 0.31
C GLN A 36 5.10 8.25 -1.08
N ASP A 37 5.57 8.94 -2.12
CA ASP A 37 5.50 8.46 -3.50
C ASP A 37 6.37 7.22 -3.71
N PHE A 38 7.55 7.16 -3.09
CA PHE A 38 8.40 5.97 -3.09
C PHE A 38 7.69 4.74 -2.50
N ILE A 39 6.98 4.91 -1.38
CA ILE A 39 6.24 3.82 -0.73
C ILE A 39 5.07 3.36 -1.61
N ILE A 40 4.29 4.29 -2.16
CA ILE A 40 3.10 3.97 -2.95
C ILE A 40 3.46 3.35 -4.30
N ALA A 41 4.64 3.67 -4.85
CA ALA A 41 5.16 3.07 -6.07
C ALA A 41 5.74 1.66 -5.89
N ASP A 42 5.88 1.16 -4.65
CA ASP A 42 6.46 -0.14 -4.39
C ASP A 42 5.56 -1.28 -4.90
N LYS A 43 6.17 -2.20 -5.67
CA LYS A 43 5.47 -3.34 -6.26
C LYS A 43 4.94 -4.30 -5.21
N THR A 44 5.61 -4.43 -4.07
CA THR A 44 5.16 -5.33 -2.99
C THR A 44 3.94 -4.74 -2.31
N ILE A 45 3.93 -3.44 -1.99
CA ILE A 45 2.76 -2.72 -1.48
C ILE A 45 1.57 -2.84 -2.45
N ILE A 46 1.78 -2.62 -3.75
CA ILE A 46 0.73 -2.76 -4.76
C ILE A 46 0.15 -4.19 -4.77
N ASN A 47 1.00 -5.22 -4.71
CA ASN A 47 0.55 -6.61 -4.68
C ASN A 47 -0.20 -6.97 -3.39
N LEU A 48 0.25 -6.47 -2.23
CA LEU A 48 -0.40 -6.67 -0.94
C LEU A 48 -1.78 -6.00 -0.93
N TYR A 49 -1.88 -4.78 -1.46
CA TYR A 49 -3.14 -4.08 -1.66
C TYR A 49 -4.10 -4.86 -2.58
N ALA A 50 -3.61 -5.30 -3.75
CA ALA A 50 -4.40 -6.08 -4.71
C ALA A 50 -4.97 -7.36 -4.07
N THR A 51 -4.11 -8.08 -3.36
CA THR A 51 -4.48 -9.33 -2.68
C THR A 51 -5.53 -9.09 -1.60
N ARG A 52 -5.50 -7.93 -0.93
CA ARG A 52 -6.51 -7.57 0.06
C ARG A 52 -7.86 -7.27 -0.59
N GLU A 53 -7.86 -6.51 -1.68
CA GLU A 53 -9.06 -6.17 -2.46
C GLU A 53 -9.73 -7.43 -3.06
N GLU A 54 -8.95 -8.43 -3.48
CA GLU A 54 -9.46 -9.70 -3.99
C GLU A 54 -10.03 -10.63 -2.90
N ASN A 55 -9.42 -10.68 -1.71
CA ASN A 55 -9.84 -11.59 -0.64
C ASN A 55 -11.01 -11.06 0.18
N ASP A 56 -11.16 -9.74 0.22
CA ASP A 56 -12.24 -9.10 0.92
C ASP A 56 -12.56 -7.80 0.17
N PRO A 57 -13.65 -7.77 -0.64
CA PRO A 57 -14.05 -6.54 -1.29
C PRO A 57 -14.12 -5.47 -0.19
N LEU A 58 -13.67 -4.24 -0.47
CA LEU A 58 -13.47 -3.12 0.46
C LEU A 58 -14.79 -2.62 1.10
N ASP A 59 -15.58 -3.54 1.61
CA ASP A 59 -16.92 -3.42 2.11
C ASP A 59 -16.82 -2.93 3.55
N ILE A 60 -16.52 -1.63 3.68
CA ILE A 60 -16.98 -0.67 4.70
C ILE A 60 -16.76 -1.07 6.19
N ALA A 61 -16.06 -2.17 6.47
CA ALA A 61 -15.77 -2.63 7.80
C ALA A 61 -14.47 -1.98 8.28
N PHE A 62 -14.63 -0.83 8.95
CA PHE A 62 -13.63 -0.02 9.66
C PHE A 62 -12.76 -0.80 10.70
N ASP A 63 -12.92 -2.12 10.83
CA ASP A 63 -12.33 -2.98 11.86
C ASP A 63 -11.12 -3.77 11.36
N LYS A 64 -10.41 -3.24 10.36
CA LYS A 64 -9.28 -3.93 9.75
C LYS A 64 -7.99 -3.29 10.21
N LYS A 65 -7.44 -3.85 11.30
CA LYS A 65 -6.02 -3.74 11.67
C LYS A 65 -5.17 -3.86 10.40
N ASN A 66 -4.10 -3.06 10.33
CA ASN A 66 -3.11 -3.19 9.28
C ASN A 66 -2.70 -4.64 9.05
N ASP A 67 -2.55 -5.03 7.78
CA ASP A 67 -1.88 -6.27 7.45
C ASP A 67 -0.42 -6.14 7.89
N ALA A 68 0.04 -7.03 8.77
CA ALA A 68 1.41 -7.00 9.28
C ALA A 68 2.44 -6.95 8.15
N LYS A 69 2.15 -7.60 7.00
CA LYS A 69 3.03 -7.58 5.83
C LYS A 69 3.14 -6.19 5.19
N VAL A 70 2.07 -5.41 5.23
CA VAL A 70 2.07 -4.03 4.72
C VAL A 70 2.87 -3.16 5.66
N GLU A 71 2.72 -3.33 6.97
CA GLU A 71 3.50 -2.59 7.96
C GLU A 71 5.00 -2.87 7.85
N ASP A 72 5.38 -4.16 7.78
CA ASP A 72 6.76 -4.58 7.60
C ASP A 72 7.36 -4.00 6.31
N GLN A 73 6.61 -4.06 5.21
CA GLN A 73 7.09 -3.52 3.94
C GLN A 73 7.22 -2.00 3.96
N VAL A 74 6.28 -1.27 4.56
CA VAL A 74 6.39 0.20 4.71
C VAL A 74 7.60 0.56 5.58
N ASN A 75 7.85 -0.16 6.68
CA ASN A 75 9.02 0.06 7.53
C ASN A 75 10.32 -0.12 6.75
N ASN A 76 10.44 -1.24 6.01
CA ASN A 76 11.59 -1.53 5.17
C ASN A 76 11.81 -0.45 4.09
N LEU A 77 10.75 0.06 3.47
CA LEU A 77 10.85 1.13 2.46
C LEU A 77 11.32 2.46 3.08
N ILE A 78 10.89 2.77 4.29
CA ILE A 78 11.35 3.96 5.02
C ILE A 78 12.84 3.84 5.35
N GLU A 79 13.27 2.67 5.83
CA GLU A 79 14.69 2.42 6.11
C GLU A 79 15.53 2.56 4.84
N GLN A 80 15.12 1.92 3.75
CA GLN A 80 15.81 2.04 2.44
C GLN A 80 15.88 3.48 1.94
N PHE A 81 14.80 4.25 2.08
CA PHE A 81 14.79 5.65 1.66
C PHE A 81 15.79 6.49 2.49
N ASN A 82 15.83 6.27 3.81
CA ASN A 82 16.75 6.95 4.72
C ASN A 82 18.21 6.50 4.61
N GLU A 83 18.50 5.29 4.10
CA GLU A 83 19.87 4.86 3.83
C GLU A 83 20.44 5.50 2.56
N VAL A 84 19.57 5.85 1.62
CA VAL A 84 19.95 6.41 0.31
C VAL A 84 19.99 7.95 0.33
N HIS A 85 19.35 8.61 1.30
CA HIS A 85 19.24 10.07 1.45
C HIS A 85 19.83 10.57 2.78
#